data_AF-A0A7W0SBU9-F1
#
_entry.id   AF-A0A7W0SBU9-F1
#
_cell.length_a   1.000
_cell.length_b   1.000
_cell.length_c   1.000
_cell.angle_alpha   90.00
_cell.angle_beta   90.00
_cell.angle_gamma   90.00
#
_symmetry.space_group_name_H-M   'P 1'
#
loop_
_entity.id
_entity.type
_entity.pdbx_description
1 polymer ?
#
loop_
_entity_poly.entity_id
_entity_poly.type
_entity_poly.pdbx_seq_one_letter_code
_entity_poly.pdbx_strand_id
1 'polypeptide(L)'
;SVMSHVPEEAIAEEQASLFVTRTEMLPEFIKAPVVILRATEGLLEGGRGQILPAAEAERLRWIIPGCRVVEIPGSNHYTIVLAAKFIEEVATFLAE
;
A
#
# COMPACT_ATOMS: atom_id res chain seq x y z
N SER A 1 6.84 -8.84 -23.65
CA SER A 1 7.11 -7.45 -23.27
C SER A 1 5.92 -6.62 -23.71
N VAL A 2 5.14 -6.07 -22.77
CA VAL A 2 4.04 -5.16 -23.12
C VAL A 2 4.64 -3.76 -23.07
N MET A 3 4.72 -3.09 -24.21
CA MET A 3 5.18 -1.71 -24.29
C MET A 3 3.98 -0.81 -23.93
N SER A 4 4.13 -0.01 -22.88
CA SER A 4 3.15 1.05 -22.59
C SER A 4 3.15 2.03 -23.76
N HIS A 5 1.96 2.31 -24.31
CA HIS A 5 1.77 3.33 -25.35
C HIS A 5 1.49 4.71 -24.75
N VAL A 6 1.67 4.88 -23.44
CA VAL A 6 1.46 6.18 -22.78
C VAL A 6 2.55 7.15 -23.25
N PRO A 7 2.20 8.31 -23.83
CA PRO A 7 3.18 9.32 -24.23
C PRO A 7 3.97 9.83 -23.02
N GLU A 8 5.28 10.07 -23.19
CA GLU A 8 6.16 10.56 -22.11
C GLU A 8 5.65 11.87 -21.49
N GLU A 9 5.04 12.74 -22.29
CA GLU A 9 4.44 14.00 -21.81
C GLU A 9 3.27 13.77 -20.85
N ALA A 10 2.45 12.74 -21.08
CA ALA A 10 1.36 12.39 -20.18
C ALA A 10 1.89 11.83 -18.84
N ILE A 11 2.99 11.07 -18.88
CA ILE A 11 3.68 10.59 -17.66
C ILE A 11 4.25 11.77 -16.88
N ALA A 12 4.89 12.73 -17.56
CA ALA A 12 5.46 13.90 -16.93
C ALA A 12 4.40 14.82 -16.30
N GLU A 13 3.25 15.00 -16.98
CA GLU A 13 2.12 15.75 -16.45
C GLU A 13 1.54 15.09 -15.18
N GLU A 14 1.34 13.78 -15.19
CA GLU A 14 0.85 13.03 -14.04
C GLU A 14 1.83 13.13 -12.85
N GLN A 15 3.14 12.99 -13.11
CA GLN A 15 4.17 13.16 -12.09
C GLN A 15 4.18 14.58 -11.51
N ALA A 16 4.02 15.61 -12.34
CA ALA A 16 3.94 17.00 -11.89
C ALA A 16 2.70 17.24 -11.02
N SER A 17 1.55 16.66 -11.39
CA SER A 17 0.30 16.75 -10.63
C SER A 17 0.40 16.09 -9.24
N LEU A 18 1.03 14.91 -9.16
CA LEU A 18 1.32 14.22 -7.91
C LEU A 18 2.23 15.04 -6.99
N PHE A 19 3.21 15.73 -7.57
CA PHE A 19 4.15 16.60 -6.85
C PHE A 19 3.46 17.86 -6.30
N VAL A 20 2.58 18.49 -7.08
CA VAL A 20 1.81 19.67 -6.66
C VAL A 20 0.90 19.34 -5.47
N THR A 21 0.32 18.14 -5.46
CA THR A 21 -0.59 17.69 -4.40
C THR A 21 0.15 17.27 -3.13
N ARG A 22 1.50 17.14 -3.16
CA ARG A 22 2.33 16.61 -2.07
C ARG A 22 1.72 15.38 -1.42
N THR A 23 1.37 14.42 -2.27
CA THR A 23 0.65 13.20 -1.86
C THR A 23 1.37 12.44 -0.73
N GLU A 24 2.69 12.59 -0.61
CA GLU A 24 3.53 12.06 0.46
C GLU A 24 3.19 12.59 1.87
N MET A 25 2.61 13.79 1.97
CA MET A 25 2.19 14.42 3.22
C MET A 25 0.76 14.05 3.63
N LEU A 26 -0.05 13.52 2.71
CA LEU A 26 -1.45 13.19 2.99
C LEU A 26 -1.66 12.27 4.21
N PRO A 27 -0.79 11.28 4.48
CA PRO A 27 -0.93 10.44 5.67
C PRO A 27 -1.00 11.22 7.00
N GLU A 28 -0.35 12.39 7.11
CA GLU A 28 -0.36 13.23 8.32
C GLU A 28 -1.76 13.78 8.65
N PHE A 29 -2.62 13.87 7.64
CA PHE A 29 -3.98 14.39 7.78
C PHE A 29 -5.00 13.31 8.17
N ILE A 30 -4.62 12.03 8.16
CA ILE A 30 -5.50 10.95 8.56
C ILE A 30 -5.70 10.99 10.09
N LYS A 31 -6.97 11.03 10.52
CA LYS A 31 -7.37 11.04 11.95
C LYS A 31 -8.25 9.86 12.34
N ALA A 32 -8.74 9.09 11.37
CA ALA A 32 -9.52 7.89 11.64
C ALA A 32 -8.61 6.74 12.08
N PRO A 33 -9.14 5.71 12.79
CA PRO A 33 -8.43 4.46 13.01
C PRO A 33 -7.99 3.84 11.68
N VAL A 34 -6.78 3.28 11.63
CA VAL A 34 -6.21 2.67 10.43
C VAL A 34 -5.55 1.35 10.74
N VAL A 35 -5.84 0.35 9.91
CA VAL A 35 -5.03 -0.86 9.77
C VAL A 35 -4.51 -0.96 8.33
N ILE A 36 -3.20 -1.14 8.18
CA ILE A 36 -2.53 -1.41 6.90
C ILE A 36 -2.24 -2.91 6.84
N LEU A 37 -2.90 -3.61 5.92
CA LEU A 37 -2.66 -5.02 5.64
C LEU A 37 -1.66 -5.12 4.49
N ARG A 38 -0.46 -5.61 4.79
CA ARG A 38 0.70 -5.60 3.88
C ARG A 38 0.99 -7.00 3.35
N ALA A 39 0.99 -7.15 2.03
CA ALA A 39 1.46 -8.35 1.35
C ALA A 39 2.99 -8.49 1.52
N THR A 40 3.49 -9.72 1.60
CA THR A 40 4.94 -9.98 1.79
C THR A 40 5.65 -10.34 0.49
N GLU A 41 4.90 -10.69 -0.55
CA GLU A 41 5.43 -11.03 -1.86
C GLU A 41 5.05 -9.96 -2.91
N GLY A 42 6.00 -9.67 -3.79
CA GLY A 42 5.76 -8.82 -4.95
C GLY A 42 4.76 -9.44 -5.93
N LEU A 43 4.20 -8.60 -6.81
CA LEU A 43 3.25 -9.00 -7.85
C LEU A 43 3.78 -10.13 -8.78
N LEU A 44 5.08 -10.18 -8.97
CA LEU A 44 5.78 -11.08 -9.89
C LEU A 44 6.65 -12.08 -9.11
N GLU A 45 6.94 -13.21 -9.75
CA GLU A 45 7.77 -14.26 -9.19
C GLU A 45 9.13 -13.74 -8.66
N GLY A 46 9.53 -14.30 -7.51
CA GLY A 46 10.75 -13.93 -6.82
C GLY A 46 10.65 -12.59 -6.08
N GLY A 47 9.45 -12.17 -5.67
CA GLY A 47 9.25 -10.97 -4.87
C GLY A 47 9.39 -9.65 -5.64
N ARG A 48 9.32 -9.71 -6.98
CA ARG A 48 9.46 -8.54 -7.87
C ARG A 48 8.11 -7.89 -8.15
N GLY A 49 8.13 -6.69 -8.70
CA GLY A 49 6.92 -5.95 -9.06
C GLY A 49 6.37 -5.13 -7.88
N GLN A 50 5.12 -4.69 -8.01
CA GLN A 50 4.52 -3.74 -7.07
C GLN A 50 4.23 -4.38 -5.71
N ILE A 51 4.75 -3.75 -4.67
CA ILE A 51 4.52 -4.09 -3.25
C ILE A 51 4.76 -2.82 -2.43
N LEU A 52 3.97 -2.61 -1.37
CA LEU A 52 4.28 -1.59 -0.36
C LEU A 52 5.57 -2.00 0.37
N PRO A 53 6.67 -1.24 0.28
CA PRO A 53 7.91 -1.60 0.98
C PRO A 53 7.69 -1.67 2.50
N ALA A 54 8.35 -2.60 3.18
CA ALA A 54 8.23 -2.75 4.63
C ALA A 54 8.62 -1.46 5.38
N ALA A 55 9.68 -0.80 4.91
CA ALA A 55 10.13 0.48 5.46
C ALA A 55 9.07 1.58 5.30
N GLU A 56 8.35 1.60 4.18
CA GLU A 56 7.29 2.58 3.94
C GLU A 56 6.05 2.30 4.79
N ALA A 57 5.67 1.02 4.94
CA ALA A 57 4.59 0.65 5.85
C ALA A 57 4.90 1.05 7.30
N GLU A 58 6.14 0.82 7.76
CA GLU A 58 6.57 1.26 9.09
C GLU A 58 6.60 2.79 9.19
N ARG A 59 7.05 3.52 8.16
CA ARG A 59 6.95 4.99 8.12
C ARG A 59 5.49 5.46 8.30
N LEU A 60 4.54 4.85 7.59
CA LEU A 60 3.11 5.19 7.69
C LEU A 60 2.56 4.90 9.10
N ARG A 61 2.98 3.79 9.72
CA ARG A 61 2.63 3.46 11.12
C ARG A 61 3.03 4.57 12.09
N TRP A 62 4.20 5.19 11.87
CA TRP A 62 4.69 6.28 12.72
C TRP A 62 3.97 7.61 12.47
N ILE A 63 3.56 7.86 11.22
CA ILE A 63 2.95 9.14 10.82
C ILE A 63 1.46 9.18 11.12
N ILE A 64 0.75 8.07 10.94
CA ILE A 64 -0.70 7.98 11.13
C ILE A 64 -0.97 7.59 12.58
N PRO A 65 -1.57 8.47 13.41
CA PRO A 65 -1.82 8.16 14.82
C PRO A 65 -2.69 6.91 14.99
N GLY A 66 -2.24 5.97 15.83
CA GLY A 66 -2.97 4.73 16.10
C GLY A 66 -2.97 3.71 14.95
N CYS A 67 -2.21 3.95 13.88
CA CYS A 67 -2.12 3.02 12.76
C CYS A 67 -1.45 1.71 13.20
N ARG A 68 -2.06 0.60 12.82
CA ARG A 68 -1.47 -0.75 12.89
C ARG A 68 -0.99 -1.18 11.52
N VAL A 69 0.13 -1.87 11.46
CA VAL A 69 0.60 -2.56 10.25
C VAL A 69 0.61 -4.05 10.53
N VAL A 70 0.00 -4.83 9.65
CA VAL A 70 -0.07 -6.28 9.76
C VAL A 70 0.39 -6.91 8.46
N GLU A 71 1.44 -7.71 8.54
CA GLU A 71 1.91 -8.48 7.40
C GLU A 71 1.04 -9.73 7.16
N ILE A 72 0.79 -10.01 5.89
CA ILE A 72 0.09 -11.20 5.40
C ILE A 72 1.11 -12.08 4.66
N PRO A 73 1.70 -13.07 5.35
CA PRO A 73 2.75 -13.93 4.79
C PRO A 73 2.26 -14.74 3.57
N GLY A 74 3.15 -14.97 2.61
CA GLY A 74 2.87 -15.82 1.45
C GLY A 74 1.78 -15.28 0.52
N SER A 75 1.53 -13.97 0.57
CA SER A 75 0.52 -13.30 -0.24
C SER A 75 1.12 -12.16 -1.04
N ASN A 76 0.54 -11.92 -2.21
CA ASN A 76 0.84 -10.80 -3.09
C ASN A 76 -0.38 -9.86 -3.18
N HIS A 77 -0.29 -8.84 -4.04
CA HIS A 77 -1.34 -7.84 -4.23
C HIS A 77 -2.73 -8.43 -4.59
N TYR A 78 -2.78 -9.58 -5.27
CA TYR A 78 -4.04 -10.23 -5.66
C TYR A 78 -4.53 -11.25 -4.63
N THR A 79 -3.61 -11.97 -3.98
CA THR A 79 -3.97 -13.08 -3.09
C THR A 79 -4.14 -12.65 -1.64
N ILE A 80 -3.70 -11.46 -1.25
CA ILE A 80 -3.78 -10.94 0.13
C ILE A 80 -5.20 -11.01 0.70
N VAL A 81 -6.22 -10.68 -0.10
CA VAL A 81 -7.63 -10.70 0.34
C VAL A 81 -8.20 -12.09 0.59
N LEU A 82 -7.51 -13.15 0.11
CA LEU A 82 -7.92 -14.54 0.28
C LEU A 82 -7.31 -15.19 1.52
N ALA A 83 -6.33 -14.55 2.16
CA ALA A 83 -5.69 -15.10 3.34
C ALA A 83 -6.63 -15.05 4.55
N ALA A 84 -6.72 -16.14 5.31
CA ALA A 84 -7.53 -16.18 6.54
C ALA A 84 -7.19 -15.03 7.50
N LYS A 85 -5.88 -14.76 7.67
CA LYS A 85 -5.39 -13.65 8.49
C LYS A 85 -5.91 -12.28 8.04
N PHE A 86 -6.08 -12.06 6.74
CA PHE A 86 -6.65 -10.80 6.24
C PHE A 86 -8.09 -10.64 6.74
N ILE A 87 -8.90 -11.70 6.61
CA ILE A 87 -10.30 -11.71 7.04
C ILE A 87 -10.40 -11.48 8.55
N GLU A 88 -9.57 -12.16 9.34
CA GLU A 88 -9.51 -12.03 10.80
C GLU A 88 -9.15 -10.61 11.26
N GLU A 89 -8.14 -9.99 10.64
CA GLU A 89 -7.71 -8.63 11.00
C GLU A 89 -8.73 -7.57 10.60
N VAL A 90 -9.39 -7.73 9.45
CA VAL A 90 -10.49 -6.85 9.04
C VAL A 90 -11.68 -6.99 10.00
N ALA A 91 -12.06 -8.22 10.35
CA ALA A 91 -13.15 -8.45 11.31
C ALA A 91 -12.83 -7.86 12.69
N THR A 92 -11.59 -8.01 13.15
CA THR A 92 -11.12 -7.42 14.42
C THR A 92 -11.19 -5.90 14.37
N PHE A 93 -10.64 -5.28 13.32
CA PHE A 93 -10.64 -3.83 13.16
C PHE A 93 -12.05 -3.21 13.10
N LEU A 94 -13.00 -3.90 12.47
CA LEU A 94 -14.39 -3.42 12.36
C LEU A 94 -15.22 -3.61 13.64
N ALA A 95 -14.71 -4.36 14.62
CA ALA A 95 -15.38 -4.59 15.90
C ALA A 95 -14.93 -3.59 17.00
N GLU A 96 -13.92 -2.75 16.73
CA GLU A 96 -13.43 -1.68 17.60
C GLU A 96 -14.31 -0.42 17.52
#